data_AF-A0A358L339-F1
#
_entry.id   AF-A0A358L339-F1
#
_cell.length_a   1.000
_cell.length_b   1.000
_cell.length_c   1.000
_cell.angle_alpha   90.00
_cell.angle_beta   90.00
_cell.angle_gamma   90.00
#
_symmetry.space_group_name_H-M   'P 1'
#
loop_
_entity.id
_entity.type
_entity.pdbx_description
1 polymer ?
#
loop_
_entity_poly.entity_id
_entity_poly.type
_entity_poly.pdbx_seq_one_letter_code
_entity_poly.pdbx_strand_id
1 'polypeptide(L)'
;SLPAGATQGRTQKVLDQVTDYFLTKEKDNVRSVFTVNGFGFAGRGQNTGIAFVSLKPWDERSGSANKVEGIAGRAMQAFGAIKDAMVIPFNLPAIIELGNATGFDFELIDQANLGHEALTNARNQLLGMAAQHPDTLVGMRPNGLEDTPQYKLTIDQEKAEALGVSISDINTTLGAAWGGSYVNDFIDRGRVKKVYVMGQADARMLPGDINKWYVRASNGEMVPFSSFASAKWQYGSPRLERYNGLPSMEILGQAAPGKSSGDAMNLMEELASKLPKGIGYEWTGMSYQERLSGNQAPALYAISLIVVFLCLAALYESWSI
;
A
#
# COMPACT_ATOMS: atom_id res chain seq x y z
N SER A 1 -3.97 -2.48 -8.04
CA SER A 1 -2.59 -2.27 -8.49
C SER A 1 -2.32 -3.13 -9.71
N LEU A 2 -1.43 -2.68 -10.59
CA LEU A 2 -0.87 -3.47 -11.69
C LEU A 2 0.46 -4.10 -11.26
N PRO A 3 0.96 -5.12 -11.98
CA PRO A 3 2.26 -5.73 -11.72
C PRO A 3 3.40 -4.72 -11.65
N ALA A 4 4.47 -5.13 -10.96
CA ALA A 4 5.71 -4.38 -10.85
C ALA A 4 6.21 -3.89 -12.22
N GLY A 5 6.55 -2.59 -12.31
CA GLY A 5 7.06 -1.96 -13.55
C GLY A 5 5.98 -1.57 -14.58
N ALA A 6 4.68 -1.79 -14.32
CA ALA A 6 3.64 -1.27 -15.18
C ALA A 6 3.63 0.28 -15.18
N THR A 7 3.45 0.86 -16.36
CA THR A 7 3.49 2.32 -16.56
C THR A 7 2.15 2.98 -16.28
N GLN A 8 2.17 4.29 -16.07
CA GLN A 8 0.96 5.10 -15.84
C GLN A 8 -0.10 4.91 -16.95
N GLY A 9 0.34 4.73 -18.20
CA GLY A 9 -0.54 4.50 -19.34
C GLY A 9 -1.27 3.15 -19.29
N ARG A 10 -0.64 2.08 -18.76
CA ARG A 10 -1.31 0.80 -18.54
C ARG A 10 -2.32 0.89 -17.40
N THR A 11 -1.92 1.56 -16.31
CA THR A 11 -2.81 1.81 -15.17
C THR A 11 -4.05 2.59 -15.56
N GLN A 12 -3.91 3.59 -16.42
CA GLN A 12 -5.03 4.37 -16.92
C GLN A 12 -6.06 3.49 -17.63
N LYS A 13 -5.63 2.57 -18.50
CA LYS A 13 -6.55 1.67 -19.21
C LYS A 13 -7.38 0.81 -18.28
N VAL A 14 -6.80 0.37 -17.16
CA VAL A 14 -7.54 -0.40 -16.13
C VAL A 14 -8.51 0.49 -15.37
N LEU A 15 -8.11 1.72 -15.02
CA LEU A 15 -9.01 2.70 -14.40
C LEU A 15 -10.20 3.06 -15.30
N ASP A 16 -9.97 3.13 -16.62
CA ASP A 16 -11.02 3.37 -17.61
C ASP A 16 -12.00 2.18 -17.64
N GLN A 17 -11.51 0.93 -17.60
CA GLN A 17 -12.36 -0.27 -17.51
C GLN A 17 -13.19 -0.30 -16.22
N VAL A 18 -12.59 0.08 -15.08
CA VAL A 18 -13.29 0.16 -13.79
C VAL A 18 -14.38 1.23 -13.84
N THR A 19 -14.07 2.38 -14.42
CA THR A 19 -15.01 3.50 -14.59
C THR A 19 -16.17 3.08 -15.48
N ASP A 20 -15.89 2.46 -16.63
CA ASP A 20 -16.90 1.96 -17.56
C ASP A 20 -17.82 0.92 -16.89
N TYR A 21 -17.27 -0.04 -16.15
CA TYR A 21 -18.07 -1.01 -15.41
C TYR A 21 -19.07 -0.33 -14.47
N PHE A 22 -18.60 0.59 -13.62
CA PHE A 22 -19.47 1.24 -12.63
C PHE A 22 -20.50 2.17 -13.28
N LEU A 23 -20.14 2.88 -14.35
CA LEU A 23 -21.06 3.79 -15.04
C LEU A 23 -22.05 3.06 -15.97
N THR A 24 -21.77 1.83 -16.40
CA THR A 24 -22.64 1.08 -17.32
C THR A 24 -23.40 -0.05 -16.64
N LYS A 25 -22.69 -0.96 -15.94
CA LYS A 25 -23.26 -2.15 -15.31
C LYS A 25 -23.92 -1.87 -13.97
N GLU A 26 -23.42 -0.85 -13.25
CA GLU A 26 -23.96 -0.41 -11.96
C GLU A 26 -24.66 0.95 -12.03
N LYS A 27 -25.08 1.38 -13.23
CA LYS A 27 -25.70 2.70 -13.49
C LYS A 27 -26.91 3.02 -12.59
N ASP A 28 -27.65 1.99 -12.17
CA ASP A 28 -28.81 2.14 -11.31
C ASP A 28 -28.42 2.47 -9.87
N ASN A 29 -27.19 2.15 -9.47
CA ASN A 29 -26.63 2.37 -8.14
C ASN A 29 -25.61 3.51 -8.06
N VAL A 30 -24.81 3.70 -9.12
CA VAL A 30 -23.67 4.63 -9.14
C VAL A 30 -24.10 6.00 -9.67
N ARG A 31 -23.70 7.05 -8.97
CA ARG A 31 -23.88 8.45 -9.39
C ARG A 31 -22.69 8.97 -10.17
N SER A 32 -21.48 8.70 -9.70
CA SER A 32 -20.24 9.17 -10.34
C SER A 32 -19.04 8.34 -9.93
N VAL A 33 -18.00 8.34 -10.76
CA VAL A 33 -16.70 7.69 -10.49
C VAL A 33 -15.61 8.74 -10.63
N PHE A 34 -14.74 8.86 -9.64
CA PHE A 34 -13.57 9.73 -9.68
C PHE A 34 -12.30 8.87 -9.52
N THR A 35 -11.49 8.79 -10.56
CA THR A 35 -10.26 7.98 -10.55
C THR A 35 -9.02 8.83 -10.35
N VAL A 36 -8.07 8.33 -9.57
CA VAL A 36 -6.73 8.91 -9.40
C VAL A 36 -5.69 7.90 -9.87
N ASN A 37 -4.86 8.30 -10.82
CA ASN A 37 -3.77 7.50 -11.38
C ASN A 37 -2.43 7.95 -10.77
N GLY A 38 -1.68 7.02 -10.17
CA GLY A 38 -0.41 7.30 -9.48
C GLY A 38 -0.50 7.24 -7.94
N PHE A 39 -1.71 7.12 -7.39
CA PHE A 39 -1.96 7.07 -5.95
C PHE A 39 -3.02 6.01 -5.63
N GLY A 40 -2.82 5.29 -4.53
CA GLY A 40 -3.82 4.45 -3.88
C GLY A 40 -3.45 4.23 -2.42
N PHE A 41 -4.32 3.57 -1.65
CA PHE A 41 -4.04 3.34 -0.23
C PHE A 41 -2.80 2.46 0.02
N ALA A 42 -2.46 1.56 -0.90
CA ALA A 42 -1.25 0.74 -0.85
C ALA A 42 0.04 1.49 -1.27
N GLY A 43 -0.05 2.77 -1.67
CA GLY A 43 1.12 3.60 -1.93
C GLY A 43 1.03 4.47 -3.18
N ARG A 44 2.17 5.05 -3.56
CA ARG A 44 2.35 5.93 -4.72
C ARG A 44 3.23 5.23 -5.75
N GLY A 45 2.79 5.21 -7.00
CA GLY A 45 3.51 4.53 -8.07
C GLY A 45 2.73 4.52 -9.37
N GLN A 46 3.45 4.42 -10.49
CA GLN A 46 2.83 4.42 -11.82
C GLN A 46 1.89 3.22 -12.05
N ASN A 47 2.11 2.11 -11.36
CA ASN A 47 1.31 0.90 -11.39
C ASN A 47 0.14 0.91 -10.38
N THR A 48 -0.12 2.04 -9.72
CA THR A 48 -1.14 2.15 -8.67
C THR A 48 -2.18 3.19 -9.03
N GLY A 49 -3.44 2.91 -8.71
CA GLY A 49 -4.54 3.82 -8.86
C GLY A 49 -5.66 3.50 -7.88
N ILE A 50 -6.57 4.46 -7.70
CA ILE A 50 -7.77 4.34 -6.87
C ILE A 50 -8.97 4.92 -7.61
N ALA A 51 -10.15 4.37 -7.37
CA ALA A 51 -11.42 4.89 -7.86
C ALA A 51 -12.34 5.17 -6.67
N PHE A 52 -12.82 6.40 -6.56
CA PHE A 52 -13.84 6.81 -5.61
C PHE A 52 -15.19 6.73 -6.31
N VAL A 53 -16.02 5.78 -5.89
CA VAL A 53 -17.35 5.54 -6.45
C VAL A 53 -18.39 6.18 -5.55
N SER A 54 -19.03 7.24 -6.03
CA SER A 54 -20.16 7.88 -5.34
C SER A 54 -21.44 7.17 -5.74
N LEU A 55 -22.15 6.60 -4.76
CA LEU A 55 -23.43 5.95 -4.98
C LEU A 55 -24.58 6.98 -4.94
N LYS A 56 -25.70 6.60 -5.56
CA LYS A 56 -26.97 7.34 -5.44
C LYS A 56 -27.50 7.31 -4.00
N PRO A 57 -28.40 8.23 -3.64
CA PRO A 57 -29.15 8.19 -2.39
C PRO A 57 -29.79 6.82 -2.09
N TRP A 58 -30.02 6.51 -0.80
CA TRP A 58 -30.50 5.18 -0.38
C TRP A 58 -31.93 4.87 -0.83
N ASP A 59 -32.77 5.90 -0.95
CA ASP A 59 -34.14 5.86 -1.46
C ASP A 59 -34.22 5.51 -2.95
N GLU A 60 -33.15 5.80 -3.72
CA GLU A 60 -33.01 5.37 -5.12
C GLU A 60 -32.41 3.96 -5.27
N ARG A 61 -31.99 3.32 -4.15
CA ARG A 61 -31.31 2.02 -4.12
C ARG A 61 -32.00 1.03 -3.21
N SER A 62 -33.19 0.59 -3.62
CA SER A 62 -33.99 -0.41 -2.90
C SER A 62 -33.41 -1.82 -3.01
N GLY A 63 -33.54 -2.62 -1.94
CA GLY A 63 -33.09 -4.02 -1.89
C GLY A 63 -31.65 -4.19 -1.40
N SER A 64 -31.37 -5.34 -0.79
CA SER A 64 -30.05 -5.70 -0.23
C SER A 64 -28.97 -5.78 -1.32
N ALA A 65 -29.32 -6.20 -2.54
CA ALA A 65 -28.40 -6.28 -3.68
C ALA A 65 -27.85 -4.90 -4.11
N ASN A 66 -28.57 -3.82 -3.82
CA ASN A 66 -28.20 -2.45 -4.16
C ASN A 66 -27.51 -1.71 -3.01
N LYS A 67 -27.22 -2.42 -1.91
CA LYS A 67 -26.35 -1.94 -0.82
C LYS A 67 -24.88 -2.16 -1.17
N VAL A 68 -24.00 -1.52 -0.41
CA VAL A 68 -22.57 -1.43 -0.75
C VAL A 68 -21.94 -2.82 -0.84
N GLU A 69 -22.31 -3.73 0.05
CA GLU A 69 -21.80 -5.10 0.10
C GLU A 69 -22.19 -5.87 -1.17
N GLY A 70 -23.44 -5.71 -1.64
CA GLY A 70 -23.92 -6.33 -2.87
C GLY A 70 -23.23 -5.78 -4.13
N ILE A 71 -23.03 -4.46 -4.19
CA ILE A 71 -22.35 -3.79 -5.30
C ILE A 71 -20.86 -4.18 -5.33
N ALA A 72 -20.19 -4.15 -4.18
CA ALA A 72 -18.79 -4.52 -4.05
C ALA A 72 -18.56 -5.99 -4.40
N GLY A 73 -19.46 -6.89 -3.99
CA GLY A 73 -19.39 -8.32 -4.35
C GLY A 73 -19.46 -8.56 -5.87
N ARG A 74 -20.40 -7.92 -6.57
CA ARG A 74 -20.50 -8.01 -8.05
C ARG A 74 -19.28 -7.39 -8.75
N ALA A 75 -18.82 -6.24 -8.26
CA ALA A 75 -17.62 -5.60 -8.79
C ALA A 75 -16.37 -6.47 -8.58
N MET A 76 -16.23 -7.11 -7.41
CA MET A 76 -15.13 -8.04 -7.12
C MET A 76 -15.14 -9.23 -8.09
N GLN A 77 -16.32 -9.80 -8.35
CA GLN A 77 -16.47 -10.88 -9.33
C GLN A 77 -16.10 -10.42 -10.75
N ALA A 78 -16.59 -9.25 -11.18
CA ALA A 78 -16.32 -8.71 -12.50
C ALA A 78 -14.82 -8.39 -12.71
N PHE A 79 -14.20 -7.78 -11.71
CA PHE A 79 -12.79 -7.38 -11.79
C PHE A 79 -11.81 -8.53 -11.59
N GLY A 80 -12.24 -9.66 -11.01
CA GLY A 80 -11.46 -10.89 -10.98
C GLY A 80 -11.09 -11.42 -12.39
N ALA A 81 -11.79 -10.98 -13.44
CA ALA A 81 -11.46 -11.30 -14.83
C ALA A 81 -10.32 -10.44 -15.42
N ILE A 82 -9.91 -9.36 -14.75
CA ILE A 82 -8.83 -8.48 -15.21
C ILE A 82 -7.50 -9.18 -14.92
N LYS A 83 -6.93 -9.84 -15.94
CA LYS A 83 -5.67 -10.59 -15.79
C LYS A 83 -4.46 -9.74 -15.43
N ASP A 84 -4.47 -8.47 -15.83
CA ASP A 84 -3.31 -7.58 -15.79
C ASP A 84 -3.29 -6.65 -14.56
N ALA A 85 -4.24 -6.79 -13.65
CA ALA A 85 -4.33 -5.95 -12.46
C ALA A 85 -5.11 -6.63 -11.34
N MET A 86 -4.66 -6.41 -10.10
CA MET A 86 -5.46 -6.70 -8.92
C MET A 86 -6.33 -5.48 -8.60
N VAL A 87 -7.65 -5.60 -8.76
CA VAL A 87 -8.61 -4.54 -8.48
C VAL A 87 -9.57 -5.04 -7.41
N ILE A 88 -9.50 -4.43 -6.23
CA ILE A 88 -10.26 -4.86 -5.06
C ILE A 88 -11.21 -3.73 -4.65
N PRO A 89 -12.52 -3.89 -4.90
CA PRO A 89 -13.54 -3.03 -4.31
C PRO A 89 -13.72 -3.37 -2.83
N PHE A 90 -13.80 -2.36 -1.98
CA PHE A 90 -14.11 -2.53 -0.57
C PHE A 90 -14.87 -1.29 -0.07
N ASN A 91 -15.56 -1.44 1.06
CA ASN A 91 -16.21 -0.33 1.75
C ASN A 91 -15.28 0.27 2.81
N LEU A 92 -15.40 1.58 3.04
CA LEU A 92 -14.72 2.23 4.16
C LEU A 92 -15.38 1.79 5.49
N PRO A 93 -14.61 1.70 6.59
CA PRO A 93 -15.20 1.45 7.89
C PRO A 93 -16.08 2.62 8.36
N ALA A 94 -16.96 2.34 9.33
CA ALA A 94 -17.87 3.35 9.87
C ALA A 94 -17.15 4.55 10.51
N ILE A 95 -15.94 4.32 11.05
CA ILE A 95 -15.05 5.36 11.57
C ILE A 95 -13.79 5.36 10.72
N ILE A 96 -13.66 6.36 9.85
CA ILE A 96 -12.56 6.47 8.88
C ILE A 96 -11.19 6.56 9.59
N GLU A 97 -11.16 7.14 10.80
CA GLU A 97 -9.92 7.26 11.60
C GLU A 97 -9.39 5.89 12.09
N LEU A 98 -10.21 4.83 12.09
CA LEU A 98 -9.80 3.49 12.51
C LEU A 98 -9.19 2.65 11.38
N GLY A 99 -9.17 3.18 10.15
CA GLY A 99 -8.51 2.52 9.02
C GLY A 99 -9.20 2.81 7.69
N ASN A 100 -8.53 2.44 6.61
CA ASN A 100 -9.06 2.59 5.25
C ASN A 100 -9.71 1.30 4.72
N ALA A 101 -9.65 0.19 5.45
CA ALA A 101 -10.26 -1.09 5.06
C ALA A 101 -10.94 -1.74 6.26
N THR A 102 -12.04 -2.45 6.00
CA THR A 102 -12.71 -3.30 6.99
C THR A 102 -11.93 -4.60 7.19
N GLY A 103 -11.94 -5.14 8.41
CA GLY A 103 -11.29 -6.39 8.77
C GLY A 103 -10.24 -6.23 9.85
N PHE A 104 -9.21 -7.06 9.81
CA PHE A 104 -8.06 -6.97 10.70
C PHE A 104 -6.85 -6.36 10.01
N ASP A 105 -5.96 -5.80 10.84
CA ASP A 105 -4.75 -5.09 10.43
C ASP A 105 -3.53 -5.63 11.19
N PHE A 106 -2.65 -6.31 10.47
CA PHE A 106 -1.59 -7.16 11.00
C PHE A 106 -0.23 -6.75 10.46
N GLU A 107 0.71 -6.47 11.36
CA GLU A 107 2.09 -6.13 11.00
C GLU A 107 2.98 -7.35 11.19
N LEU A 108 3.58 -7.85 10.11
CA LEU A 108 4.62 -8.88 10.21
C LEU A 108 5.98 -8.22 10.40
N ILE A 109 6.73 -8.57 11.44
CA ILE A 109 7.91 -7.81 11.87
C ILE A 109 9.17 -8.69 11.84
N ASP A 110 10.26 -8.13 11.32
CA ASP A 110 11.59 -8.70 11.47
C ASP A 110 12.21 -8.23 12.80
N GLN A 111 12.16 -9.09 13.83
CA GLN A 111 12.68 -8.83 15.17
C GLN A 111 14.15 -9.21 15.33
N ALA A 112 14.71 -9.99 14.40
CA ALA A 112 16.09 -10.49 14.47
C ALA A 112 17.02 -9.90 13.40
N ASN A 113 16.54 -8.91 12.63
CA ASN A 113 17.25 -8.29 11.52
C ASN A 113 17.71 -9.34 10.47
N LEU A 114 16.80 -10.26 10.13
CA LEU A 114 16.97 -11.30 9.11
C LEU A 114 17.07 -10.72 7.70
N GLY A 115 16.52 -9.52 7.48
CA GLY A 115 16.59 -8.78 6.22
C GLY A 115 15.36 -8.96 5.32
N HIS A 116 15.31 -8.13 4.28
CA HIS A 116 14.15 -7.98 3.40
C HIS A 116 13.67 -9.28 2.75
N GLU A 117 14.60 -10.10 2.24
CA GLU A 117 14.27 -11.36 1.57
C GLU A 117 13.63 -12.36 2.55
N ALA A 118 14.19 -12.49 3.75
CA ALA A 118 13.66 -13.39 4.78
C ALA A 118 12.26 -12.96 5.24
N LEU A 119 12.05 -11.65 5.44
CA LEU A 119 10.74 -11.09 5.80
C LEU A 119 9.71 -11.28 4.67
N THR A 120 10.11 -11.09 3.41
CA THR A 120 9.26 -11.33 2.24
C THR A 120 8.84 -12.80 2.13
N ASN A 121 9.79 -13.72 2.36
CA ASN A 121 9.51 -15.15 2.36
C ASN A 121 8.55 -15.54 3.49
N ALA A 122 8.74 -14.99 4.69
CA ALA A 122 7.85 -15.22 5.83
C ALA A 122 6.43 -14.69 5.56
N ARG A 123 6.30 -13.50 4.96
CA ARG A 123 5.01 -12.95 4.49
C ARG A 123 4.32 -13.90 3.51
N ASN A 124 5.06 -14.38 2.50
CA ASN A 124 4.50 -15.28 1.50
C ASN A 124 4.10 -16.64 2.11
N GLN A 125 4.88 -17.16 3.06
CA GLN A 125 4.54 -18.35 3.82
C GLN A 125 3.26 -18.16 4.64
N LEU A 126 3.14 -17.04 5.35
CA LEU A 126 1.94 -16.71 6.14
C LEU A 126 0.70 -16.61 5.25
N LEU A 127 0.79 -15.87 4.13
CA LEU A 127 -0.31 -15.76 3.16
C LEU A 127 -0.67 -17.11 2.55
N GLY A 128 0.33 -17.95 2.26
CA GLY A 128 0.13 -19.30 1.75
C GLY A 128 -0.57 -20.23 2.75
N MET A 129 -0.24 -20.13 4.04
CA MET A 129 -0.96 -20.84 5.10
C MET A 129 -2.37 -20.29 5.29
N ALA A 130 -2.55 -18.97 5.33
CA ALA A 130 -3.85 -18.33 5.49
C ALA A 130 -4.83 -18.71 4.36
N ALA A 131 -4.33 -18.85 3.13
CA ALA A 131 -5.13 -19.28 1.98
C ALA A 131 -5.71 -20.71 2.12
N GLN A 132 -5.16 -21.54 3.01
CA GLN A 132 -5.68 -22.89 3.31
C GLN A 132 -6.87 -22.89 4.27
N HIS A 133 -7.23 -21.72 4.84
CA HIS A 133 -8.32 -21.54 5.79
C HIS A 133 -9.43 -20.60 5.25
N PRO A 134 -9.99 -20.85 4.05
CA PRO A 134 -11.01 -19.97 3.46
C PRO A 134 -12.33 -19.95 4.25
N ASP A 135 -12.53 -20.91 5.15
CA ASP A 135 -13.65 -20.99 6.08
C ASP A 135 -13.56 -19.98 7.24
N THR A 136 -12.37 -19.41 7.48
CA THR A 136 -12.12 -18.46 8.57
C THR A 136 -11.51 -17.13 8.09
N LEU A 137 -10.69 -17.13 7.03
CA LEU A 137 -10.01 -15.95 6.50
C LEU A 137 -10.38 -15.70 5.04
N VAL A 138 -10.68 -14.45 4.69
CA VAL A 138 -10.94 -14.02 3.31
C VAL A 138 -10.27 -12.68 3.03
N GLY A 139 -10.01 -12.40 1.76
CA GLY A 139 -9.48 -11.10 1.32
C GLY A 139 -8.06 -10.77 1.82
N MET A 140 -7.30 -11.81 2.18
CA MET A 140 -5.92 -11.72 2.65
C MET A 140 -5.00 -11.12 1.59
N ARG A 141 -4.31 -10.03 1.94
CA ARG A 141 -3.41 -9.32 1.02
C ARG A 141 -2.34 -8.53 1.78
N PRO A 142 -1.14 -8.37 1.21
CA PRO A 142 -0.20 -7.37 1.68
C PRO A 142 -0.69 -5.95 1.34
N ASN A 143 -0.43 -4.97 2.22
CA ASN A 143 -0.67 -3.55 1.94
C ASN A 143 0.57 -2.83 1.38
N GLY A 144 1.68 -3.54 1.25
CA GLY A 144 2.91 -3.10 0.60
C GLY A 144 2.91 -3.17 -0.92
N LEU A 145 4.08 -2.93 -1.50
CA LEU A 145 4.33 -3.12 -2.93
C LEU A 145 5.35 -4.24 -3.13
N GLU A 146 5.10 -5.12 -4.10
CA GLU A 146 6.04 -6.17 -4.47
C GLU A 146 7.35 -5.59 -5.02
N ASP A 147 8.43 -6.36 -4.86
CA ASP A 147 9.73 -6.00 -5.41
C ASP A 147 9.66 -5.80 -6.93
N THR A 148 10.37 -4.77 -7.39
CA THR A 148 10.36 -4.34 -8.78
C THR A 148 11.74 -4.48 -9.41
N PRO A 149 11.82 -4.73 -10.72
CA PRO A 149 13.06 -4.55 -11.45
C PRO A 149 13.53 -3.08 -11.35
N GLN A 150 14.73 -2.90 -10.83
CA GLN A 150 15.42 -1.62 -10.72
C GLN A 150 16.67 -1.65 -11.61
N TYR A 151 16.98 -0.51 -12.23
CA TYR A 151 18.16 -0.36 -13.08
C TYR A 151 19.29 0.29 -12.29
N LYS A 152 20.24 -0.52 -11.81
CA LYS A 152 21.38 -0.04 -11.01
C LYS A 152 22.49 0.46 -11.94
N LEU A 153 22.70 1.76 -11.95
CA LEU A 153 23.85 2.41 -12.58
C LEU A 153 25.04 2.41 -11.62
N THR A 154 26.17 1.88 -12.07
CA THR A 154 27.44 1.83 -11.33
C THR A 154 28.45 2.69 -12.06
N ILE A 155 28.99 3.69 -11.35
CA ILE A 155 30.01 4.60 -11.87
C ILE A 155 31.39 4.02 -11.53
N ASP A 156 32.23 3.90 -12.55
CA ASP A 156 33.65 3.56 -12.47
C ASP A 156 34.41 4.85 -12.13
N GLN A 157 34.72 5.02 -10.84
CA GLN A 157 35.35 6.25 -10.33
C GLN A 157 36.76 6.42 -10.90
N GLU A 158 37.53 5.33 -11.02
CA GLU A 158 38.89 5.37 -11.57
C GLU A 158 38.88 5.84 -13.02
N LYS A 159 37.95 5.35 -13.85
CA LYS A 159 37.80 5.86 -15.23
C LYS A 159 37.30 7.30 -15.28
N ALA A 160 36.34 7.67 -14.44
CA ALA A 160 35.85 9.04 -14.40
C ALA A 160 36.98 10.02 -14.08
N GLU A 161 37.81 9.71 -13.08
CA GLU A 161 38.98 10.51 -12.71
C GLU A 161 40.03 10.56 -13.81
N ALA A 162 40.37 9.42 -14.43
CA ALA A 162 41.31 9.36 -15.54
C ALA A 162 40.84 10.18 -16.76
N LEU A 163 39.53 10.29 -16.98
CA LEU A 163 38.91 11.10 -18.03
C LEU A 163 38.70 12.56 -17.60
N GLY A 164 39.11 12.95 -16.38
CA GLY A 164 38.98 14.31 -15.86
C GLY A 164 37.54 14.72 -15.54
N VAL A 165 36.65 13.76 -15.30
CA VAL A 165 35.23 13.98 -14.97
C VAL A 165 35.02 13.91 -13.46
N SER A 166 34.48 14.97 -12.85
CA SER A 166 34.23 14.97 -11.41
C SER A 166 33.00 14.13 -11.04
N ILE A 167 33.05 13.43 -9.91
CA ILE A 167 31.90 12.66 -9.38
C ILE A 167 30.70 13.59 -9.09
N SER A 168 30.96 14.83 -8.67
CA SER A 168 29.93 15.83 -8.44
C SER A 168 29.16 16.19 -9.72
N ASP A 169 29.87 16.36 -10.83
CA ASP A 169 29.24 16.70 -12.11
C ASP A 169 28.46 15.51 -12.68
N ILE A 170 28.96 14.28 -12.48
CA ILE A 170 28.23 13.05 -12.83
C ILE A 170 26.91 12.98 -12.06
N ASN A 171 26.96 13.15 -10.73
CA ASN A 171 25.77 13.09 -9.88
C ASN A 171 24.76 14.20 -10.21
N THR A 172 25.25 15.42 -10.43
CA THR A 172 24.41 16.56 -10.81
C THR A 172 23.74 16.34 -12.16
N THR A 173 24.50 15.88 -13.16
CA THR A 173 23.98 15.59 -14.50
C THR A 173 22.94 14.49 -14.44
N LEU A 174 23.25 13.36 -13.80
CA LEU A 174 22.33 12.22 -13.68
C LEU A 174 21.05 12.61 -12.92
N GLY A 175 21.21 13.26 -11.76
CA GLY A 175 20.09 13.68 -10.90
C GLY A 175 19.16 14.67 -11.60
N ALA A 176 19.72 15.72 -12.22
CA ALA A 176 18.93 16.70 -12.95
C ALA A 176 18.26 16.09 -14.19
N ALA A 177 18.99 15.29 -14.97
CA ALA A 177 18.46 14.70 -16.20
C ALA A 177 17.34 13.68 -15.95
N TRP A 178 17.53 12.76 -15.01
CA TRP A 178 16.65 11.60 -14.81
C TRP A 178 15.65 11.77 -13.66
N GLY A 179 16.06 12.44 -12.57
CA GLY A 179 15.22 12.67 -11.39
C GLY A 179 14.50 14.01 -11.39
N GLY A 180 14.99 14.97 -12.17
CA GLY A 180 14.53 16.35 -12.16
C GLY A 180 15.10 17.11 -10.96
N SER A 181 15.40 18.39 -11.16
CA SER A 181 15.96 19.25 -10.13
C SER A 181 15.11 20.51 -9.96
N TYR A 182 14.75 20.81 -8.72
CA TYR A 182 14.21 22.12 -8.35
C TYR A 182 15.37 23.11 -8.30
N VAL A 183 15.25 24.23 -9.01
CA VAL A 183 16.35 25.20 -9.14
C VAL A 183 16.08 26.47 -8.35
N ASN A 184 14.88 27.02 -8.52
CA ASN A 184 14.42 28.24 -7.87
C ASN A 184 12.92 28.42 -8.10
N ASP A 185 12.41 29.59 -7.71
CA ASP A 185 11.03 30.00 -7.93
C ASP A 185 10.91 31.14 -8.95
N PHE A 186 9.74 31.29 -9.56
CA PHE A 186 9.35 32.40 -10.42
C PHE A 186 7.91 32.85 -10.11
N ILE A 187 7.54 34.06 -10.52
CA ILE A 187 6.18 34.59 -10.32
C ILE A 187 5.34 34.34 -11.59
N ASP A 188 4.26 33.59 -11.47
CA ASP A 188 3.21 33.43 -12.49
C ASP A 188 1.90 34.01 -11.96
N ARG A 189 1.42 35.10 -12.56
CA ARG A 189 0.15 35.77 -12.22
C ARG A 189 0.00 36.08 -10.71
N GLY A 190 1.06 36.66 -10.13
CA GLY A 190 1.08 37.05 -8.71
C GLY A 190 1.24 35.89 -7.72
N ARG A 191 1.47 34.67 -8.20
CA ARG A 191 1.78 33.50 -7.36
C ARG A 191 3.19 33.02 -7.62
N VAL A 192 3.93 32.80 -6.54
CA VAL A 192 5.24 32.15 -6.59
C VAL A 192 5.04 30.67 -6.98
N LYS A 193 5.79 30.22 -7.98
CA LYS A 193 5.78 28.85 -8.51
C LYS A 193 7.20 28.34 -8.66
N LYS A 194 7.36 27.02 -8.57
CA LYS A 194 8.65 26.34 -8.69
C LYS A 194 9.10 26.24 -10.15
N VAL A 195 10.40 26.37 -10.37
CA VAL A 195 11.09 26.02 -11.61
C VAL A 195 11.78 24.67 -11.44
N TYR A 196 11.47 23.75 -12.34
CA TYR A 196 12.13 22.45 -12.43
C TYR A 196 12.89 22.34 -13.75
N VAL A 197 14.08 21.78 -13.69
CA VAL A 197 14.84 21.34 -14.87
C VAL A 197 14.90 19.83 -14.90
N MET A 198 14.66 19.25 -16.06
CA MET A 198 14.68 17.81 -16.27
C MET A 198 15.00 17.49 -17.73
N GLY A 199 15.60 16.33 -17.98
CA GLY A 199 15.76 15.84 -19.34
C GLY A 199 14.42 15.62 -20.03
N GLN A 200 14.38 15.84 -21.34
CA GLN A 200 13.23 15.50 -22.17
C GLN A 200 12.90 14.01 -22.02
N ALA A 201 11.61 13.66 -22.12
CA ALA A 201 11.16 12.31 -21.83
C ALA A 201 11.86 11.28 -22.73
N ASP A 202 11.94 11.51 -24.04
CA ASP A 202 12.60 10.65 -25.03
C ASP A 202 14.12 10.48 -24.85
N ALA A 203 14.74 11.26 -23.96
CA ALA A 203 16.15 11.13 -23.59
C ALA A 203 16.36 10.37 -22.26
N ARG A 204 15.31 9.77 -21.67
CA ARG A 204 15.38 9.09 -20.37
C ARG A 204 14.32 8.01 -20.13
N MET A 205 13.79 7.38 -21.18
CA MET A 205 12.77 6.33 -21.03
C MET A 205 13.38 4.94 -20.88
N LEU A 206 14.48 4.68 -21.57
CA LEU A 206 15.06 3.35 -21.70
C LEU A 206 16.51 3.34 -21.20
N PRO A 207 17.02 2.17 -20.77
CA PRO A 207 18.42 1.99 -20.41
C PRO A 207 19.44 2.60 -21.38
N GLY A 208 19.22 2.41 -22.69
CA GLY A 208 20.12 2.94 -23.73
C GLY A 208 20.15 4.46 -23.83
N ASP A 209 19.16 5.16 -23.27
CA ASP A 209 19.11 6.62 -23.31
C ASP A 209 20.19 7.26 -22.43
N ILE A 210 20.81 6.51 -21.51
CA ILE A 210 21.95 7.00 -20.71
C ILE A 210 23.11 7.45 -21.60
N ASN A 211 23.27 6.84 -22.78
CA ASN A 211 24.33 7.16 -23.73
C ASN A 211 24.14 8.50 -24.43
N LYS A 212 22.94 9.11 -24.32
CA LYS A 212 22.66 10.46 -24.85
C LYS A 212 23.22 11.56 -23.93
N TRP A 213 23.60 11.20 -22.70
CA TRP A 213 24.07 12.15 -21.70
C TRP A 213 25.59 12.21 -21.67
N TYR A 214 26.09 13.43 -21.56
CA TYR A 214 27.52 13.74 -21.52
C TYR A 214 27.81 14.61 -20.32
N VAL A 215 28.99 14.43 -19.73
CA VAL A 215 29.51 15.26 -18.63
C VAL A 215 30.76 15.97 -19.14
N ARG A 216 30.92 17.23 -18.75
CA ARG A 216 32.09 18.02 -19.13
C ARG A 216 33.29 17.62 -18.27
N ALA A 217 34.40 17.27 -18.91
CA ALA A 217 35.68 17.01 -18.26
C ALA A 217 36.46 18.31 -18.01
N SER A 218 37.47 18.25 -17.15
CA SER A 218 38.34 19.38 -16.78
C SER A 218 39.12 19.97 -17.96
N ASN A 219 39.38 19.17 -19.00
CA ASN A 219 39.98 19.61 -20.26
C ASN A 219 38.97 20.27 -21.23
N GLY A 220 37.70 20.39 -20.82
CA GLY A 220 36.62 20.99 -21.61
C GLY A 220 35.89 20.01 -22.54
N GLU A 221 36.39 18.79 -22.71
CA GLU A 221 35.77 17.75 -23.55
C GLU A 221 34.46 17.22 -22.93
N MET A 222 33.56 16.72 -23.78
CA MET A 222 32.31 16.11 -23.35
C MET A 222 32.47 14.59 -23.35
N VAL A 223 32.39 13.98 -22.18
CA VAL A 223 32.57 12.54 -22.00
C VAL A 223 31.20 11.86 -21.83
N PRO A 224 30.84 10.87 -22.66
CA PRO A 224 29.56 10.18 -22.54
C PRO A 224 29.54 9.26 -21.31
N PHE A 225 28.37 9.06 -20.72
CA PHE A 225 28.20 8.15 -19.58
C PHE A 225 28.69 6.73 -19.85
N SER A 226 28.60 6.24 -21.09
CA SER A 226 29.08 4.90 -21.47
C SER A 226 30.58 4.67 -21.22
N SER A 227 31.39 5.73 -21.13
CA SER A 227 32.83 5.62 -20.92
C SER A 227 33.21 5.29 -19.47
N PHE A 228 32.36 5.64 -18.51
CA PHE A 228 32.65 5.52 -17.07
C PHE A 228 31.48 4.95 -16.26
N ALA A 229 30.40 4.48 -16.90
CA ALA A 229 29.26 3.89 -16.23
C ALA A 229 28.87 2.55 -16.85
N SER A 230 28.47 1.62 -15.99
CA SER A 230 27.87 0.35 -16.36
C SER A 230 26.54 0.19 -15.63
N ALA A 231 25.61 -0.59 -16.18
CA ALA A 231 24.34 -0.78 -15.51
C ALA A 231 23.80 -2.20 -15.66
N LYS A 232 23.08 -2.63 -14.62
CA LYS A 232 22.48 -3.96 -14.53
C LYS A 232 21.10 -3.89 -13.90
N TRP A 233 20.24 -4.81 -14.31
CA TRP A 233 18.98 -5.04 -13.62
C TRP A 233 19.23 -5.74 -12.29
N GLN A 234 18.52 -5.29 -11.26
CA GLN A 234 18.42 -5.94 -9.96
C GLN A 234 16.97 -5.86 -9.49
N TYR A 235 16.61 -6.62 -8.47
CA TYR A 235 15.33 -6.45 -7.79
C TYR A 235 15.50 -5.59 -6.54
N GLY A 236 14.47 -4.81 -6.23
CA GLY A 236 14.39 -4.07 -4.98
C GLY A 236 12.98 -3.60 -4.70
N SER A 237 12.68 -3.42 -3.42
CA SER A 237 11.38 -2.92 -3.00
C SER A 237 11.20 -1.45 -3.38
N PRO A 238 10.06 -1.08 -4.01
CA PRO A 238 9.70 0.31 -4.23
C PRO A 238 9.11 0.99 -2.98
N ARG A 239 8.77 0.22 -1.92
CA ARG A 239 8.25 0.70 -0.64
C ARG A 239 8.75 -0.19 0.50
N LEU A 240 9.62 0.36 1.34
CA LEU A 240 10.03 -0.29 2.59
C LEU A 240 9.16 0.22 3.73
N GLU A 241 8.69 -0.69 4.56
CA GLU A 241 7.76 -0.42 5.66
C GLU A 241 8.44 -0.71 7.00
N ARG A 242 8.01 0.02 8.03
CA ARG A 242 8.51 -0.14 9.38
C ARG A 242 7.39 0.04 10.39
N TYR A 243 7.40 -0.80 11.41
CA TYR A 243 6.49 -0.71 12.55
C TYR A 243 7.32 -0.70 13.84
N ASN A 244 7.03 0.23 14.75
CA ASN A 244 7.79 0.46 15.99
C ASN A 244 9.32 0.51 15.80
N GLY A 245 9.78 1.07 14.66
CA GLY A 245 11.19 1.21 14.34
C GLY A 245 11.85 -0.03 13.72
N LEU A 246 11.15 -1.17 13.63
CA LEU A 246 11.64 -2.40 13.01
C LEU A 246 11.11 -2.55 11.57
N PRO A 247 11.83 -3.21 10.64
CA PRO A 247 11.30 -3.55 9.33
C PRO A 247 10.02 -4.39 9.48
N SER A 248 8.96 -4.00 8.77
CA SER A 248 7.68 -4.71 8.81
C SER A 248 7.07 -4.87 7.42
N MET A 249 6.02 -5.68 7.33
CA MET A 249 5.13 -5.79 6.18
C MET A 249 3.70 -5.88 6.67
N GLU A 250 2.89 -4.89 6.31
CA GLU A 250 1.48 -4.82 6.68
C GLU A 250 0.65 -5.80 5.84
N ILE A 251 -0.23 -6.54 6.51
CA ILE A 251 -1.12 -7.54 5.94
C ILE A 251 -2.54 -7.24 6.40
N LEU A 252 -3.44 -7.11 5.42
CA LEU A 252 -4.86 -6.86 5.64
C LEU A 252 -5.67 -8.10 5.29
N GLY A 253 -6.70 -8.39 6.08
CA GLY A 253 -7.63 -9.49 5.84
C GLY A 253 -8.94 -9.30 6.56
N GLN A 254 -9.87 -10.21 6.34
CA GLN A 254 -11.19 -10.21 6.97
C GLN A 254 -11.54 -11.60 7.48
N ALA A 255 -12.38 -11.63 8.52
CA ALA A 255 -13.05 -12.86 8.91
C ALA A 255 -13.98 -13.32 7.79
N ALA A 256 -14.01 -14.62 7.53
CA ALA A 256 -14.94 -15.22 6.59
C ALA A 256 -16.41 -14.94 7.01
N PRO A 257 -17.36 -14.89 6.07
CA PRO A 257 -18.77 -14.68 6.40
C PRO A 257 -19.26 -15.67 7.45
N GLY A 258 -19.85 -15.14 8.54
CA GLY A 258 -20.33 -15.95 9.66
C GLY A 258 -19.30 -16.24 10.76
N LYS A 259 -18.05 -15.76 10.61
CA LYS A 259 -17.00 -15.82 11.65
C LYS A 259 -16.82 -14.46 12.31
N SER A 260 -16.33 -14.46 13.55
CA SER A 260 -16.00 -13.23 14.25
C SER A 260 -14.60 -12.72 13.85
N SER A 261 -14.37 -11.42 14.00
CA SER A 261 -13.05 -10.80 13.89
C SER A 261 -12.04 -11.44 14.86
N GLY A 262 -12.46 -11.72 16.09
CA GLY A 262 -11.64 -12.44 17.09
C GLY A 262 -11.20 -13.84 16.63
N ASP A 263 -12.07 -14.61 15.97
CA ASP A 263 -11.69 -15.92 15.42
C ASP A 263 -10.61 -15.79 14.35
N ALA A 264 -10.74 -14.82 13.45
CA ALA A 264 -9.76 -14.53 12.42
C ALA A 264 -8.41 -14.09 13.02
N MET A 265 -8.44 -13.24 14.05
CA MET A 265 -7.24 -12.79 14.76
C MET A 265 -6.52 -13.95 15.44
N ASN A 266 -7.25 -14.80 16.18
CA ASN A 266 -6.66 -15.96 16.86
C ASN A 266 -6.03 -16.93 15.87
N LEU A 267 -6.66 -17.19 14.72
CA LEU A 267 -6.07 -18.02 13.67
C LEU A 267 -4.79 -17.38 13.10
N MET A 268 -4.78 -16.07 12.85
CA MET A 268 -3.58 -15.38 12.38
C MET A 268 -2.41 -15.50 13.36
N GLU A 269 -2.66 -15.44 14.68
CA GLU A 269 -1.63 -15.65 15.70
C GLU A 269 -1.10 -17.08 15.68
N GLU A 270 -1.97 -18.08 15.51
CA GLU A 270 -1.57 -19.47 15.36
C GLU A 270 -0.68 -19.66 14.12
N LEU A 271 -1.08 -19.10 12.98
CA LEU A 271 -0.30 -19.19 11.74
C LEU A 271 1.04 -18.46 11.85
N ALA A 272 1.07 -17.28 12.46
CA ALA A 272 2.29 -16.51 12.69
C ALA A 272 3.28 -17.26 13.60
N SER A 273 2.78 -18.03 14.58
CA SER A 273 3.63 -18.84 15.47
C SER A 273 4.42 -19.94 14.74
N LYS A 274 4.00 -20.32 13.52
CA LYS A 274 4.64 -21.34 12.68
C LYS A 274 5.74 -20.76 11.77
N LEU A 275 5.95 -19.44 11.80
CA LEU A 275 6.97 -18.77 10.99
C LEU A 275 8.39 -18.96 11.55
N PRO A 276 9.44 -18.69 10.74
CA PRO A 276 10.82 -18.80 11.20
C PRO A 276 11.09 -17.95 12.44
N LYS A 277 11.96 -18.45 13.33
CA LYS A 277 12.41 -17.68 14.50
C LYS A 277 12.99 -16.33 14.07
N GLY A 278 12.64 -15.27 14.80
CA GLY A 278 13.03 -13.90 14.47
C GLY A 278 11.99 -13.12 13.67
N ILE A 279 10.96 -13.81 13.15
CA ILE A 279 9.75 -13.17 12.63
C ILE A 279 8.72 -13.08 13.76
N GLY A 280 8.31 -11.86 14.08
CA GLY A 280 7.24 -11.58 15.01
C GLY A 280 6.04 -10.93 14.33
N TYR A 281 5.07 -10.50 15.12
CA TYR A 281 3.93 -9.75 14.64
C TYR A 281 3.43 -8.74 15.66
N GLU A 282 2.67 -7.76 15.20
CA GLU A 282 1.92 -6.82 16.03
C GLU A 282 0.53 -6.59 15.41
N TRP A 283 -0.45 -6.33 16.27
CA TRP A 283 -1.77 -5.83 15.85
C TRP A 283 -1.75 -4.31 15.81
N THR A 284 -2.34 -3.72 14.76
CA THR A 284 -2.44 -2.26 14.64
C THR A 284 -3.86 -1.82 14.26
N GLY A 285 -4.06 -0.51 14.13
CA GLY A 285 -5.33 0.09 13.71
C GLY A 285 -6.54 -0.42 14.50
N MET A 286 -7.55 -0.88 13.77
CA MET A 286 -8.80 -1.41 14.34
C MET A 286 -8.57 -2.68 15.19
N SER A 287 -7.66 -3.56 14.77
CA SER A 287 -7.36 -4.80 15.49
C SER A 287 -6.72 -4.56 16.85
N TYR A 288 -5.87 -3.53 16.95
CA TYR A 288 -5.31 -3.12 18.24
C TYR A 288 -6.40 -2.65 19.20
N GLN A 289 -7.34 -1.81 18.73
CA GLN A 289 -8.45 -1.33 19.55
C GLN A 289 -9.40 -2.45 19.96
N GLU A 290 -9.63 -3.43 19.08
CA GLU A 290 -10.41 -4.63 19.38
C GLU A 290 -9.76 -5.47 20.49
N ARG A 291 -8.44 -5.71 20.40
CA ARG A 291 -7.67 -6.40 21.45
C ARG A 291 -7.71 -5.67 22.78
N LEU A 292 -7.59 -4.34 22.76
CA LEU A 292 -7.63 -3.52 23.98
C LEU A 292 -9.02 -3.55 24.63
N SER A 293 -10.08 -3.39 23.83
CA SER A 293 -11.47 -3.31 24.29
C SER A 293 -11.98 -4.67 24.78
N GLY A 294 -11.64 -5.76 24.08
CA GLY A 294 -12.04 -7.12 24.45
C GLY A 294 -11.61 -7.51 25.86
N ASN A 295 -10.46 -7.01 26.32
CA ASN A 295 -9.92 -7.28 27.65
C ASN A 295 -10.61 -6.48 28.78
N GLN A 296 -11.40 -5.44 28.47
CA GLN A 296 -12.05 -4.60 29.48
C GLN A 296 -13.47 -5.04 29.83
N ALA A 297 -14.16 -5.75 28.93
CA ALA A 297 -15.56 -6.13 29.10
C ALA A 297 -15.83 -6.95 30.39
N PRO A 298 -15.02 -7.97 30.77
CA PRO A 298 -15.27 -8.72 32.00
C PRO A 298 -15.19 -7.85 33.26
N ALA A 299 -14.18 -6.96 33.34
CA ALA A 299 -14.02 -6.04 34.45
C ALA A 299 -15.16 -5.01 34.51
N LEU A 300 -15.58 -4.49 33.35
CA LEU A 300 -16.72 -3.58 33.25
C LEU A 300 -17.99 -4.21 33.82
N TYR A 301 -18.33 -5.44 33.42
CA TYR A 301 -19.50 -6.14 33.94
C TYR A 301 -19.37 -6.45 35.43
N ALA A 302 -18.20 -6.92 35.89
CA ALA A 302 -17.97 -7.20 37.30
C ALA A 302 -18.17 -5.96 38.18
N ILE A 303 -17.56 -4.83 37.79
CA ILE A 303 -17.71 -3.56 38.52
C ILE A 303 -19.16 -3.05 38.44
N SER A 304 -19.80 -3.14 37.28
CA SER A 304 -21.20 -2.72 37.11
C SER A 304 -22.14 -3.53 38.01
N LEU A 305 -21.96 -4.84 38.08
CA LEU A 305 -22.75 -5.71 38.97
C LEU A 305 -22.52 -5.38 40.44
N ILE A 306 -21.27 -5.12 40.83
CA ILE A 306 -20.95 -4.70 42.21
C ILE A 306 -21.65 -3.39 42.54
N VAL A 307 -21.57 -2.38 41.66
CA VAL A 307 -22.22 -1.08 41.92
C VAL A 307 -23.73 -1.21 41.98
N VAL A 308 -24.35 -1.94 41.04
CA VAL A 308 -25.80 -2.18 41.04
C VAL A 308 -26.23 -2.91 42.32
N PHE A 309 -25.49 -3.94 42.72
CA PHE A 309 -25.74 -4.66 43.98
C PHE A 309 -25.64 -3.73 45.18
N LEU A 310 -24.58 -2.91 45.29
CA LEU A 310 -24.41 -1.96 46.39
C LEU A 310 -25.52 -0.90 46.43
N CYS A 311 -25.95 -0.41 45.26
CA CYS A 311 -27.08 0.53 45.17
C CYS A 311 -28.40 -0.12 45.61
N LEU A 312 -28.67 -1.37 45.22
CA LEU A 312 -29.87 -2.10 45.64
C LEU A 312 -29.84 -2.43 47.13
N ALA A 313 -28.70 -2.87 47.65
CA ALA A 313 -28.53 -3.15 49.07
C ALA A 313 -28.75 -1.90 49.93
N ALA A 314 -28.26 -0.73 49.48
CA ALA A 314 -28.50 0.55 50.14
C ALA A 314 -29.96 1.01 50.02
N LEU A 315 -30.61 0.83 48.87
CA LEU A 315 -31.99 1.26 48.63
C LEU A 315 -33.00 0.48 49.47
N TYR A 316 -32.80 -0.83 49.60
CA TYR A 316 -33.72 -1.72 50.32
C TYR A 316 -33.26 -2.05 51.74
N GLU A 317 -32.14 -1.47 52.18
CA GLU A 317 -31.48 -1.76 53.45
C GLU A 317 -31.29 -3.27 53.71
N SER A 318 -31.13 -4.06 52.64
CA SER A 318 -31.06 -5.51 52.72
C SER A 318 -30.01 -6.09 51.76
N TRP A 319 -29.18 -6.98 52.30
CA TRP A 319 -28.20 -7.76 51.55
C TRP A 319 -28.77 -9.06 50.96
N SER A 320 -30.06 -9.34 51.20
CA SER A 320 -30.74 -10.58 50.77
C SER A 320 -31.39 -10.48 49.39
N ILE A 321 -31.12 -9.41 48.64
CA ILE A 321 -31.56 -9.23 47.26
C ILE A 321 -30.52 -9.83 46.32
#